data_AF-A0A5K0Y1B2-F1
#
_entry.id   AF-A0A5K0Y1B2-F1
#
_cell.length_a   1.000
_cell.length_b   1.000
_cell.length_c   1.000
_cell.angle_alpha   90.00
_cell.angle_beta   90.00
_cell.angle_gamma   90.00
#
_symmetry.space_group_name_H-M   'P 1'
#
loop_
_entity.id
_entity.type
_entity.pdbx_description
1 polymer ?
#
loop_
_entity_poly.entity_id
_entity_poly.type
_entity_poly.pdbx_seq_one_letter_code
_entity_poly.pdbx_strand_id
1 'polypeptide(L)' 'MKMETKGIMVGLLLLLVFVGYGLAWTGEINGRVMCDVCSDSAVGPEDHALE' A
#
# COMPACT_ATOMS: atom_id res chain seq x y z
N MET A 1 -15.71 30.25 12.50
CA MET A 1 -15.43 28.88 12.97
C MET A 1 -13.99 28.83 13.44
N LYS A 2 -13.74 28.67 14.74
CA LYS A 2 -12.37 28.63 15.29
C LYS A 2 -11.87 27.20 15.21
N MET A 3 -11.13 26.89 14.16
CA MET A 3 -10.56 25.56 13.96
C MET A 3 -9.38 25.41 14.92
N GLU A 4 -9.49 24.51 15.89
CA GLU A 4 -8.42 24.19 16.82
C GLU A 4 -7.23 23.59 16.06
N THR A 5 -6.00 24.08 16.30
CA THR A 5 -4.78 23.60 15.63
C THR A 5 -4.60 22.08 15.78
N LYS A 6 -5.07 21.51 16.89
CA LYS A 6 -5.10 20.06 17.13
C LYS A 6 -5.99 19.32 16.11
N GLY A 7 -7.16 19.87 15.80
CA GLY A 7 -8.08 19.31 14.81
C GLY A 7 -7.51 19.36 13.40
N ILE A 8 -6.80 20.44 13.06
CA ILE A 8 -6.07 20.57 11.79
C ILE A 8 -4.99 19.49 11.68
N MET A 9 -4.20 19.29 12.74
CA MET A 9 -3.11 18.32 12.74
C MET A 9 -3.62 16.88 12.59
N VAL A 10 -4.72 16.52 13.26
CA VAL A 10 -5.37 15.21 13.11
C VAL A 10 -5.95 15.04 11.70
N GLY A 11 -6.60 16.07 11.16
CA GLY A 11 -7.11 16.03 9.78
C GLY A 11 -6.01 15.83 8.74
N LEU A 12 -4.86 16.49 8.92
CA LEU A 12 -3.68 16.34 8.05
C LEU A 12 -3.07 14.94 8.15
N LEU A 13 -2.96 14.40 9.36
CA LEU A 13 -2.47 13.04 9.58
C LEU A 13 -3.38 12.01 8.86
N LEU A 14 -4.69 12.15 9.03
CA LEU A 14 -5.67 11.27 8.38
C LEU A 14 -5.57 11.37 6.86
N LEU A 15 -5.47 12.58 6.30
CA LEU A 15 -5.30 12.79 4.87
C LEU A 15 -4.07 12.05 4.32
N LEU A 16 -2.92 12.16 4.99
CA LEU A 16 -1.67 11.50 4.58
C LEU A 16 -1.81 9.98 4.58
N VAL A 17 -2.46 9.41 5.60
CA VAL A 17 -2.71 7.97 5.68
C VAL A 17 -3.60 7.50 4.52
N PHE A 18 -4.70 8.22 4.24
CA PHE A 18 -5.61 7.86 3.16
C PHE A 18 -4.96 7.96 1.77
N VAL A 19 -4.17 9.01 1.51
CA VAL A 19 -3.45 9.17 0.23
C VAL A 19 -2.37 8.09 0.06
N GLY A 20 -1.57 7.82 1.10
CA GLY A 20 -0.53 6.79 1.04
C GLY A 20 -1.09 5.38 0.84
N TYR A 21 -2.19 5.05 1.53
CA TYR A 21 -2.87 3.77 1.39
C TYR A 21 -3.50 3.60 -0.01
N GLY A 22 -4.14 4.64 -0.52
CA GLY A 22 -4.69 4.64 -1.88
C GLY A 22 -3.62 4.38 -2.94
N LEU A 23 -2.47 5.06 -2.86
CA LEU A 23 -1.36 4.87 -3.81
C LEU A 23 -0.75 3.46 -3.76
N ALA A 24 -0.68 2.82 -2.59
CA ALA A 24 -0.14 1.47 -2.46
C ALA A 24 -1.08 0.39 -3.04
N TRP A 25 -2.40 0.59 -2.97
CA TRP A 25 -3.39 -0.36 -3.49
C TRP A 25 -3.74 -0.08 -4.96
N THR A 26 -4.07 1.15 -5.31
CA THR A 26 -4.51 1.51 -6.66
C THR A 26 -3.38 1.96 -7.59
N GLY A 27 -2.13 1.94 -7.12
CA GLY A 27 -0.96 2.24 -7.92
C GLY A 27 -0.59 1.09 -8.87
N GLU A 28 0.20 1.41 -9.88
CA GLU A 28 0.84 0.43 -10.74
C GLU A 28 1.81 -0.44 -9.91
N ILE A 29 1.70 -1.77 -10.03
CA ILE A 29 2.68 -2.68 -9.44
C ILE A 29 4.00 -2.44 -10.17
N ASN A 30 4.90 -1.68 -9.56
CA ASN A 30 6.22 -1.37 -10.11
C ASN A 30 7.21 -2.55 -9.92
N GLY A 31 6.76 -3.77 -10.18
CA GLY A 31 7.48 -5.01 -9.92
C GLY A 31 6.93 -6.17 -10.74
N ARG A 32 7.48 -7.38 -10.52
CA ARG A 32 6.98 -8.60 -11.16
C ARG A 32 5.98 -9.28 -10.23
N VAL A 33 4.86 -9.74 -10.79
CA VAL A 33 3.93 -10.62 -10.09
C VAL A 33 4.51 -12.03 -10.16
N MET A 34 4.68 -12.68 -9.01
CA MET A 34 5.17 -14.06 -8.94
C MET A 34 3.99 -15.00 -8.68
N CYS A 35 4.00 -16.16 -9.33
CA CYS A 35 3.14 -17.28 -8.97
C CYS A 35 3.77 -18.00 -7.77
N ASP A 36 3.11 -17.91 -6.62
CA ASP A 36 3.45 -18.68 -5.42
C ASP A 36 2.97 -20.12 -5.60
N VAL A 37 3.91 -21.00 -5.99
CA VAL A 37 3.61 -22.39 -6.34
C VAL A 37 3.25 -23.20 -5.09
N CYS A 38 3.88 -22.87 -3.96
CA CYS A 38 3.67 -23.55 -2.68
C CYS A 38 2.49 -22.97 -1.89
N SER A 39 1.93 -21.84 -2.32
CA SER A 39 0.87 -21.10 -1.65
C SER A 39 1.21 -20.74 -0.20
N ASP A 40 2.48 -20.44 0.09
CA ASP A 40 2.97 -20.15 1.43
C ASP A 40 3.12 -18.64 1.72
N SER A 41 2.78 -17.80 0.74
CA SER A 41 2.91 -16.33 0.76
C SER A 41 4.35 -15.82 0.94
N ALA A 42 5.35 -16.67 0.71
CA ALA A 42 6.75 -16.30 0.62
C ALA A 42 7.23 -16.33 -0.84
N VAL A 43 8.45 -15.85 -1.09
CA VAL A 43 9.11 -15.99 -2.39
C VAL A 43 10.17 -17.07 -2.27
N GLY A 44 9.94 -18.20 -2.93
CA GLY A 44 10.81 -19.37 -2.98
C GLY A 44 11.52 -19.55 -4.32
N PRO A 45 12.54 -20.42 -4.38
CA PRO A 45 13.21 -20.79 -5.64
C PRO A 45 12.30 -21.47 -6.68
N GLU A 46 11.15 -22.00 -6.26
CA GLU A 46 10.12 -22.62 -7.08
C GLU A 46 9.18 -21.61 -7.76
N ASP A 47 9.11 -20.39 -7.23
CA ASP A 47 8.22 -19.36 -7.73
C ASP A 47 8.76 -18.73 -9.01
N HIS A 48 7.84 -18.31 -9.86
CA HIS A 48 8.19 -17.75 -11.16
C HIS A 48 7.34 -16.53 -11.48
N ALA A 49 7.91 -15.60 -12.25
CA ALA A 49 7.19 -14.42 -12.70
C ALA A 49 6.07 -14.84 -13.66
N LEU A 50 4.88 -14.28 -13.44
CA LEU A 50 3.80 -14.30 -14.42
C LEU A 50 4.16 -13.32 -15.56
N GLU A 51 3.95 -13.74 -16.80
CA GLU A 51 4.12 -12.92 -18.02
C GLU A 51 2.89 -12.07 -18.33
#